data_AF-A0A4Y7IHH7-F1
#
_entry.id   AF-A0A4Y7IHH7-F1
#
_cell.length_a   1.000
_cell.length_b   1.000
_cell.length_c   1.000
_cell.angle_alpha   90.00
_cell.angle_beta   90.00
_cell.angle_gamma   90.00
#
_symmetry.space_group_name_H-M   'P 1'
#
loop_
_entity.id
_entity.type
_entity.pdbx_description
1 polymer ?
#
loop_
_entity_poly.entity_id
_entity_poly.type
_entity_poly.pdbx_seq_one_letter_code
_entity_poly.pdbx_strand_id
1 'polypeptide(L)'
;MFFGMNTLTSCLSRISTARNDRVFTVFGDPRKTGLEFVQSVCELANGLSELGIQKGDVVAIAALNRFKIPKVFLFWRKPFPLTSTGKPRRREVRQEAISKLQLTLPSYL
;
A
#
# COMPACT_ATOMS: atom_id res chain seq x y z
N MET A 1 3.54 -13.30 16.57
CA MET A 1 4.96 -13.65 16.54
C MET A 1 5.58 -13.01 15.30
N PHE A 2 6.26 -11.87 15.43
CA PHE A 2 6.91 -11.19 14.30
C PHE A 2 8.38 -11.60 14.26
N PHE A 3 8.72 -12.57 13.42
CA PHE A 3 10.10 -12.88 13.07
C PHE A 3 10.44 -12.12 11.78
N GLY A 4 11.43 -11.23 11.83
CA GLY A 4 11.92 -10.54 10.64
C GLY A 4 12.73 -9.29 10.97
N MET A 5 14.03 -9.47 11.15
CA MET A 5 15.04 -8.43 11.27
C MET A 5 15.16 -7.63 9.95
N ASN A 6 14.25 -6.68 9.74
CA ASN A 6 14.39 -5.63 8.74
C ASN A 6 14.11 -4.29 9.43
N THR A 7 14.91 -3.27 9.14
CA THR A 7 14.94 -2.01 9.91
C THR A 7 13.60 -1.26 10.00
N LEU A 8 12.67 -1.49 9.07
CA LEU A 8 11.33 -0.88 9.08
C LEU A 8 10.30 -1.65 9.94
N THR A 9 10.35 -2.98 9.97
CA THR A 9 9.44 -3.80 10.82
C THR A 9 9.77 -3.64 12.30
N SER A 10 11.05 -3.45 12.65
CA SER A 10 11.45 -3.13 14.03
C SER A 10 10.91 -1.76 14.48
N CYS A 11 10.86 -0.77 13.58
CA CYS A 11 10.25 0.53 13.85
C CYS A 11 8.74 0.41 14.12
N LEU A 12 8.03 -0.43 13.37
CA LEU A 12 6.60 -0.68 13.60
C LEU A 12 6.34 -1.33 14.98
N SER A 13 7.16 -2.30 15.37
CA SER A 13 7.09 -2.90 16.70
C SER A 13 7.30 -1.87 17.82
N ARG A 14 8.24 -0.93 17.65
CA ARG A 14 8.47 0.18 18.58
C ARG A 14 7.31 1.17 18.64
N ILE A 15 6.66 1.48 17.51
CA ILE A 15 5.46 2.34 17.49
C ILE A 15 4.31 1.68 18.24
N SER A 16 4.09 0.38 18.01
CA SER A 16 3.04 -0.39 18.67
C SER A 16 3.23 -0.51 20.19
N THR A 17 4.47 -0.54 20.67
CA THR A 17 4.80 -0.74 22.09
C THR A 17 4.99 0.58 22.84
N ALA A 18 5.66 1.57 22.24
CA ALA A 18 5.99 2.83 22.91
C ALA A 18 4.95 3.96 22.71
N ARG A 19 4.08 3.85 21.70
CA ARG A 19 3.08 4.88 21.35
C ARG A 19 1.73 4.27 20.94
N ASN A 20 1.31 3.24 21.66
CA ASN A 20 0.11 2.47 21.37
C ASN A 20 -1.15 3.35 21.29
N ASP A 21 -1.35 4.24 22.27
CA ASP A 21 -2.54 5.10 22.41
C ASP A 21 -2.33 6.56 21.95
N ARG A 22 -1.22 6.85 21.26
CA ARG A 22 -0.99 8.19 20.69
C ARG A 22 -1.45 8.24 19.25
N VAL A 23 -2.17 9.31 18.90
CA VAL A 23 -2.54 9.60 17.51
C VAL A 23 -1.28 9.62 16.64
N PHE A 24 -1.25 8.73 15.65
CA PHE A 24 -0.13 8.51 14.74
C PHE A 24 -0.35 9.18 13.38
N THR A 25 -1.60 9.38 12.97
CA THR A 25 -1.94 9.96 11.66
C THR A 25 -2.32 11.44 11.82
N VAL A 26 -1.60 12.34 11.13
CA VAL A 26 -1.76 13.82 11.24
C VAL A 26 -2.48 14.43 10.03
N PHE A 27 -2.90 13.62 9.04
CA PHE A 27 -3.52 14.11 7.80
C PHE A 27 -5.02 13.76 7.73
N GLY A 28 -5.87 14.74 8.09
CA GLY A 28 -7.33 14.65 8.03
C GLY A 28 -7.96 13.76 9.12
N ASP A 29 -9.29 13.72 9.14
CA ASP A 29 -10.06 12.69 9.85
C ASP A 29 -10.32 11.49 8.92
N PRO A 30 -10.19 10.24 9.41
CA PRO A 30 -10.04 9.86 10.81
C PRO A 30 -8.58 9.74 11.30
N ARG A 31 -8.35 10.16 12.55
CA ARG A 31 -7.11 9.94 13.30
C ARG A 31 -7.00 8.47 13.72
N LYS A 32 -5.89 7.83 13.39
CA LYS A 32 -5.55 6.49 13.91
C LYS A 32 -4.46 6.56 14.98
N THR A 33 -4.57 5.73 16.01
CA THR A 33 -3.51 5.51 17.00
C THR A 33 -2.33 4.72 16.40
N GLY A 34 -1.21 4.67 17.12
CA GLY A 34 -0.07 3.85 16.72
C GLY A 34 -0.44 2.38 16.57
N LEU A 35 -1.28 1.84 17.47
CA LEU A 35 -1.75 0.47 17.39
C LEU A 35 -2.66 0.22 16.20
N GLU A 36 -3.67 1.08 15.98
CA GLU A 36 -4.60 0.95 14.85
C GLU A 36 -3.86 1.05 13.51
N PHE A 37 -2.83 1.90 13.44
CA PHE A 37 -1.97 1.99 12.26
C PHE A 37 -1.23 0.67 12.02
N VAL A 38 -0.60 0.10 13.05
CA VAL A 38 0.14 -1.17 12.93
C VAL A 38 -0.81 -2.31 12.57
N GLN A 39 -1.99 -2.39 13.18
CA GLN A 39 -3.03 -3.38 12.85
C GLN A 39 -3.44 -3.28 11.38
N SER A 40 -3.73 -2.08 10.89
CA SER A 40 -4.09 -1.87 9.48
C SER A 40 -2.96 -2.23 8.51
N VAL A 41 -1.69 -2.06 8.90
CA VAL A 41 -0.54 -2.54 8.10
C VAL A 41 -0.48 -4.06 8.09
N CYS A 42 -0.75 -4.70 9.23
CA CYS A 42 -0.77 -6.17 9.33
C CYS A 42 -1.92 -6.77 8.50
N GLU A 43 -3.13 -6.22 8.61
CA GLU A 43 -4.29 -6.60 7.81
C GLU A 43 -3.99 -6.46 6.31
N LEU A 44 -3.39 -5.34 5.92
CA LEU A 44 -2.98 -5.13 4.53
C LEU A 44 -1.95 -6.18 4.08
N ALA A 45 -0.92 -6.43 4.88
CA ALA A 45 0.11 -7.42 4.55
C ALA A 45 -0.48 -8.83 4.41
N ASN A 46 -1.39 -9.21 5.32
CA ASN A 46 -2.08 -10.49 5.27
C ASN A 46 -2.97 -10.60 4.02
N GLY A 47 -3.78 -9.58 3.72
CA GLY A 47 -4.63 -9.57 2.52
C GLY A 47 -3.83 -9.64 1.22
N LEU A 48 -2.66 -8.99 1.14
CA LEU A 48 -1.76 -9.13 -0.01
C LEU A 48 -1.20 -10.56 -0.11
N SER A 49 -0.85 -11.17 1.02
CA SER A 49 -0.38 -12.56 1.07
C SER A 49 -1.47 -13.55 0.64
N GLU A 50 -2.73 -13.33 1.06
CA GLU A 50 -3.89 -14.15 0.67
C GLU A 50 -4.22 -14.04 -0.82
N LEU A 51 -3.96 -12.88 -1.43
CA LEU A 51 -4.05 -12.68 -2.88
C LEU A 51 -2.93 -13.41 -3.66
N GLY A 52 -2.01 -14.08 -2.96
CA GLY A 52 -0.93 -14.86 -3.56
C GLY A 52 0.23 -14.02 -4.05
N ILE A 53 0.39 -12.80 -3.55
CA ILE A 53 1.52 -11.92 -3.93
C ILE A 53 2.82 -12.51 -3.37
N GLN A 54 3.79 -12.71 -4.25
CA GLN A 54 5.08 -13.29 -3.91
C GLN A 54 6.21 -12.27 -4.07
N LYS A 55 7.38 -12.61 -3.51
CA LYS A 55 8.59 -11.80 -3.67
C LYS A 55 8.98 -11.76 -5.16
N GLY A 56 9.00 -10.57 -5.74
CA GLY A 56 9.29 -10.33 -7.15
C GLY A 56 8.08 -9.81 -7.94
N ASP A 57 6.89 -9.90 -7.36
CA ASP A 57 5.68 -9.35 -7.95
C ASP A 57 5.63 -7.82 -7.87
N VAL A 58 5.02 -7.20 -8.87
CA VAL A 58 4.81 -5.76 -8.91
C VAL A 58 3.34 -5.42 -8.69
N VAL A 59 3.11 -4.64 -7.62
CA VAL A 59 1.78 -4.18 -7.22
C VAL A 59 1.70 -2.68 -7.43
N ALA A 60 0.72 -2.24 -8.22
CA ALA A 60 0.42 -0.82 -8.34
C ALA A 60 -0.52 -0.40 -7.21
N ILE A 61 -0.15 0.69 -6.53
CA ILE A 61 -0.89 1.23 -5.40
C ILE A 61 -1.67 2.46 -5.87
N ALA A 62 -2.99 2.44 -5.68
CA ALA A 62 -3.84 3.60 -5.90
C ALA A 62 -4.38 4.08 -4.56
N ALA A 63 -3.82 5.17 -4.05
CA ALA A 63 -4.21 5.76 -2.78
C ALA A 63 -4.61 7.22 -2.97
N LEU A 64 -5.69 7.63 -2.29
CA LEU A 64 -5.96 9.05 -2.09
C LEU A 64 -4.98 9.58 -1.04
N ASN A 65 -4.43 10.78 -1.24
CA ASN A 65 -3.48 11.41 -0.28
C ASN A 65 -4.05 11.56 1.13
N ARG A 66 -5.38 11.49 1.29
CA ARG A 66 -6.08 11.48 2.58
C ARG A 66 -5.79 10.22 3.40
N PHE A 67 -5.53 9.08 2.77
CA PHE A 67 -5.31 7.80 3.45
C PHE A 67 -3.82 7.44 3.47
N LYS A 68 -3.25 7.29 4.67
CA LYS A 68 -1.86 6.84 4.82
C LYS A 68 -1.66 5.37 4.48
N ILE A 69 -2.73 4.58 4.57
CA ILE A 69 -2.76 3.16 4.22
C ILE A 69 -3.63 3.04 2.96
N PRO A 70 -3.05 2.58 1.83
CA PRO A 70 -3.83 2.40 0.62
C PRO A 70 -4.90 1.34 0.81
N LYS A 71 -6.08 1.57 0.24
CA LYS A 71 -7.20 0.63 0.27
C LYS A 71 -7.43 -0.07 -1.07
N VAL A 72 -6.81 0.44 -2.14
CA VAL A 72 -6.99 -0.10 -3.48
C VAL A 72 -5.64 -0.41 -4.11
N PHE A 73 -5.56 -1.62 -4.65
CA PHE A 73 -4.37 -2.18 -5.26
C PHE A 73 -4.75 -2.77 -6.61
N LEU A 74 -3.84 -2.63 -7.56
CA LEU A 74 -3.94 -3.25 -8.86
C LEU A 74 -2.77 -4.20 -9.03
N PHE A 75 -3.07 -5.45 -9.31
CA PHE A 75 -2.02 -6.40 -9.62
C PHE A 75 -1.58 -6.23 -11.08
N TRP A 76 -0.30 -5.91 -11.28
CA TRP A 76 0.23 -5.60 -12.60
C TRP A 76 0.88 -6.83 -13.23
N ARG A 77 0.07 -7.67 -13.88
CA ARG A 77 0.51 -8.96 -14.45
C ARG A 77 1.28 -8.88 -15.76
N LYS A 78 1.34 -7.72 -16.41
CA LYS A 78 1.94 -7.57 -17.75
C LYS A 78 3.26 -6.81 -17.67
N PRO A 79 4.20 -7.01 -18.61
CA PRO A 79 5.43 -6.22 -18.62
C PRO A 79 5.11 -4.73 -18.71
N PHE A 80 5.86 -3.90 -17.96
CA PHE A 80 5.68 -2.46 -18.02
C PHE A 80 6.03 -1.94 -19.42
N PRO A 81 5.26 -0.99 -19.97
CA PRO A 81 5.68 -0.28 -21.17
C PRO A 81 6.96 0.49 -20.81
N LEU A 82 8.08 0.14 -21.45
CA LEU A 82 9.38 0.77 -21.21
C LEU A 82 9.70 1.79 -22.30
N THR A 83 10.52 2.78 -21.96
CA THR A 83 11.22 3.62 -22.93
C THR A 83 12.36 2.82 -23.57
N SER A 84 12.97 3.37 -24.63
CA SER A 84 14.21 2.84 -25.21
C SER A 84 15.34 2.69 -24.18
N THR A 85 15.27 3.42 -23.07
CA THR A 85 16.20 3.37 -21.93
C THR A 85 15.78 2.41 -20.82
N GLY A 86 14.74 1.59 -21.02
CA GLY A 86 14.26 0.62 -20.04
C GLY A 86 13.47 1.24 -18.87
N LYS A 87 13.12 2.53 -18.92
CA LYS A 87 12.37 3.20 -17.86
C LYS A 87 10.87 3.01 -18.08
N PRO A 88 10.06 2.71 -17.05
CA PRO A 88 8.61 2.62 -17.18
C PRO A 88 8.00 3.93 -17.66
N ARG A 89 7.13 3.85 -18.67
CA ARG A 89 6.37 4.98 -19.23
C ARG A 89 5.25 5.38 -18.27
N ARG A 90 5.58 6.19 -17.27
CA ARG A 90 4.69 6.58 -16.16
C ARG A 90 3.30 7.04 -16.61
N ARG A 91 3.21 7.83 -17.69
CA ARG A 91 1.92 8.36 -18.20
C ARG A 91 1.01 7.24 -18.70
N GLU A 92 1.56 6.31 -19.47
CA GLU A 92 0.81 5.17 -20.02
C GLU A 92 0.36 4.22 -18.89
N VAL A 93 1.29 3.87 -17.99
CA VAL A 93 1.00 3.02 -16.83
C VAL A 93 -0.08 3.66 -15.96
N ARG A 94 0.00 4.97 -15.71
CA ARG A 94 -0.99 5.71 -14.92
C ARG A 94 -2.35 5.73 -15.61
N GLN A 95 -2.40 6.01 -16.91
CA GLN A 95 -3.66 6.06 -17.65
C GLN A 95 -4.36 4.70 -17.63
N GLU A 96 -3.61 3.63 -17.88
CA GLU A 96 -4.16 2.28 -17.83
C GLU A 96 -4.60 1.87 -16.43
N ALA A 97 -3.81 2.20 -15.41
CA ALA A 97 -4.18 1.94 -14.02
C ALA A 97 -5.50 2.64 -13.67
N ILE A 98 -5.65 3.91 -14.06
CA ILE A 98 -6.89 4.67 -13.85
C ILE A 98 -8.06 4.03 -14.61
N SER A 99 -7.90 3.67 -15.89
CA SER A 99 -8.96 3.02 -16.64
C SER A 99 -9.38 1.68 -16.03
N LYS A 100 -8.43 0.84 -15.58
CA LYS A 100 -8.74 -0.40 -14.85
C LYS A 100 -9.47 -0.15 -13.55
N LEU A 101 -9.11 0.90 -12.81
CA LEU A 101 -9.79 1.28 -11.57
C LEU A 101 -11.20 1.79 -11.80
N GLN A 102 -11.41 2.63 -12.81
CA GLN A 102 -12.73 3.13 -13.18
C GLN A 102 -13.68 2.00 -13.57
N LEU A 103 -13.17 0.96 -14.25
CA LEU A 103 -13.96 -0.23 -14.60
C LEU A 103 -14.30 -1.10 -13.38
N THR A 104 -13.39 -1.18 -12.40
CA THR A 104 -13.53 -2.10 -11.26
C THR A 104 -14.26 -1.45 -10.07
N LEU A 105 -14.03 -0.16 -9.82
CA LEU A 105 -14.52 0.60 -8.68
C LEU A 105 -14.87 2.04 -9.09
N PRO A 106 -16.02 2.26 -9.78
CA PRO A 106 -16.42 3.59 -10.25
C PRO A 106 -16.60 4.61 -9.11
N SER A 107 -16.98 4.14 -7.92
CA SER A 107 -17.27 4.98 -6.76
C SER A 107 -16.03 5.41 -5.95
N TYR A 108 -14.83 4.98 -6.35
CA TYR A 108 -13.60 5.16 -5.58
C TYR A 108 -12.68 6.27 -6.12
N LEU A 109 -13.00 6.80 -7.31
CA LEU A 109 -12.33 7.90 -7.98
C LEU A 109 -13.26 9.11 -8.07
#